data_AF-A0A369QMX1-F1
#
_entry.id   AF-A0A369QMX1-F1
#
_cell.length_a   1.000
_cell.length_b   1.000
_cell.length_c   1.000
_cell.angle_alpha   90.00
_cell.angle_beta   90.00
_cell.angle_gamma   90.00
#
_symmetry.space_group_name_H-M   'P 1'
#
loop_
_entity.id
_entity.type
_entity.pdbx_description
1 polymer ?
#
loop_
_entity_poly.entity_id
_entity_poly.type
_entity_poly.pdbx_seq_one_letter_code
_entity_poly.pdbx_strand_id
1 'polypeptide(L)'
;MNQLSIEDLRILINQGIGLKYLLPLAIDKLKINILAEGDLFEGDLLEAIRKIKAEFWIEFSEHAEQINGLIARNAQMLAAKFLNNKPLDY
;
A
#
# COMPACT_ATOMS: atom_id res chain seq x y z
N MET A 1 15.30 -15.85 10.38
CA MET A 1 15.28 -14.53 9.70
C MET A 1 13.88 -13.97 9.87
N ASN A 2 13.72 -12.88 10.63
CA ASN A 2 12.40 -12.29 10.85
C ASN A 2 11.93 -11.65 9.55
N GLN A 3 10.86 -12.18 8.96
CA GLN A 3 10.15 -11.49 7.89
C GLN A 3 9.47 -10.26 8.50
N LEU A 4 9.57 -9.11 7.81
CA LEU A 4 8.85 -7.91 8.22
C LEU A 4 7.34 -8.19 8.19
N SER A 5 6.65 -7.79 9.25
CA SER A 5 5.19 -7.79 9.30
C SER A 5 4.61 -6.71 8.38
N ILE A 6 3.29 -6.74 8.18
CA ILE A 6 2.60 -5.66 7.46
C ILE A 6 2.76 -4.34 8.19
N GLU A 7 2.68 -4.35 9.53
CA GLU A 7 2.85 -3.17 10.36
C GLU A 7 4.27 -2.59 10.26
N ASP A 8 5.30 -3.45 10.30
CA ASP A 8 6.69 -3.00 10.13
C ASP A 8 6.88 -2.31 8.78
N LEU A 9 6.35 -2.89 7.70
CA LEU A 9 6.41 -2.31 6.36
C LEU A 9 5.66 -0.97 6.31
N ARG A 10 4.45 -0.91 6.89
CA ARG A 10 3.61 0.29 6.93
C ARG A 10 4.31 1.44 7.65
N ILE A 11 4.93 1.18 8.80
CA ILE A 11 5.65 2.20 9.58
C ILE A 11 6.85 2.73 8.79
N LEU A 12 7.71 1.83 8.29
CA LEU A 12 8.93 2.21 7.60
C LEU A 12 8.65 2.96 6.29
N ILE A 13 7.64 2.52 5.53
CA ILE A 13 7.23 3.17 4.28
C ILE A 13 6.66 4.57 4.57
N ASN A 14 5.83 4.75 5.59
CA ASN A 14 5.31 6.07 5.96
C ASN A 14 6.42 7.05 6.37
N GLN A 15 7.51 6.54 6.93
CA GLN A 15 8.69 7.35 7.28
C GLN A 15 9.62 7.58 6.08
N GLY A 16 9.36 6.96 4.93
CA GLY A 16 10.22 7.02 3.75
C GLY A 16 11.55 6.26 3.91
N ILE A 17 11.65 5.36 4.88
CA ILE A 17 12.89 4.64 5.18
C ILE A 17 13.00 3.41 4.26
N GLY A 18 14.14 3.28 3.57
CA GLY A 18 14.47 2.07 2.83
C GLY A 18 13.51 1.74 1.68
N LEU A 19 12.75 2.71 1.16
CA LEU A 19 11.69 2.51 0.17
C LEU A 19 12.11 1.63 -1.02
N LYS A 20 13.33 1.82 -1.52
CA LYS A 20 13.92 1.00 -2.61
C LYS A 20 13.87 -0.51 -2.33
N TYR A 21 14.02 -0.91 -1.06
CA TYR A 21 14.05 -2.31 -0.64
C TYR A 21 12.70 -2.78 -0.10
N LEU A 22 11.95 -1.88 0.54
CA LEU A 22 10.68 -2.23 1.20
C LEU A 22 9.50 -2.25 0.22
N LEU A 23 9.53 -1.43 -0.83
CA LEU A 23 8.44 -1.38 -1.79
C LEU A 23 8.22 -2.71 -2.54
N PRO A 24 9.26 -3.42 -3.03
CA PRO A 24 9.08 -4.77 -3.57
C PRO A 24 8.38 -5.73 -2.59
N LEU A 25 8.81 -5.70 -1.31
CA LEU A 25 8.25 -6.59 -0.28
C LEU A 25 6.78 -6.26 -0.01
N ALA A 26 6.44 -4.98 0.08
CA ALA A 26 5.07 -4.53 0.28
C ALA A 26 4.18 -4.85 -0.92
N ILE A 27 4.69 -4.70 -2.15
CA ILE A 27 4.01 -5.14 -3.38
C ILE A 27 3.69 -6.63 -3.31
N ASP A 28 4.62 -7.48 -2.89
CA ASP A 28 4.39 -8.92 -2.78
C ASP A 28 3.31 -9.25 -1.74
N LYS A 29 3.22 -8.49 -0.64
CA LYS A 29 2.10 -8.61 0.31
C LYS A 29 0.77 -8.18 -0.32
N LEU A 30 0.76 -7.07 -1.07
CA LEU A 30 -0.44 -6.55 -1.75
C LEU A 30 -0.91 -7.43 -2.92
N LYS A 31 -0.02 -8.22 -3.55
CA LYS A 31 -0.40 -9.24 -4.53
C LYS A 31 -1.24 -10.36 -3.90
N ILE A 32 -0.97 -10.70 -2.64
CA ILE A 32 -1.70 -11.73 -1.90
C ILE A 32 -3.02 -11.16 -1.37
N ASN A 33 -2.97 -9.97 -0.76
CA ASN A 33 -4.14 -9.25 -0.28
C ASN A 33 -3.94 -7.74 -0.49
N ILE A 34 -4.68 -7.14 -1.43
CA ILE A 34 -4.60 -5.69 -1.71
C ILE A 34 -5.10 -4.83 -0.53
N LEU A 35 -5.84 -5.44 0.39
CA LEU A 35 -6.33 -4.86 1.64
C LEU A 35 -5.51 -5.38 2.83
N ALA A 36 -4.24 -5.75 2.61
CA ALA A 36 -3.34 -6.15 3.69
C ALA A 36 -3.34 -5.11 4.82
N GLU A 37 -3.48 -5.61 6.03
CA GLU A 37 -3.72 -4.85 7.25
C GLU A 37 -2.52 -4.98 8.19
N GLY A 38 -2.02 -3.84 8.66
CA GLY A 38 -1.15 -3.71 9.83
C GLY A 38 -1.99 -3.61 11.09
N ASP A 39 -1.67 -2.66 11.95
CA ASP A 39 -2.38 -2.51 13.24
C ASP A 39 -3.41 -1.36 13.23
N LEU A 40 -3.63 -0.69 12.09
CA LEU A 40 -4.54 0.48 12.02
C LEU A 40 -5.91 0.15 11.43
N PHE A 41 -5.95 -0.28 10.17
CA PHE A 41 -7.18 -0.61 9.48
C PHE A 41 -6.89 -1.40 8.20
N GLU A 42 -7.88 -2.15 7.75
CA GLU A 42 -7.76 -3.00 6.57
C GLU A 42 -7.48 -2.20 5.29
N GLY A 43 -6.28 -2.38 4.71
CA GLY A 43 -5.76 -1.62 3.56
C GLY A 43 -4.77 -0.50 3.92
N ASP A 44 -4.39 -0.37 5.19
CA ASP A 44 -3.45 0.65 5.66
C ASP A 44 -2.05 0.60 5.01
N LEU A 45 -1.59 -0.58 4.56
CA LEU A 45 -0.34 -0.71 3.82
C LEU A 45 -0.43 -0.04 2.44
N LEU A 46 -1.55 -0.23 1.73
CA LEU A 46 -1.78 0.43 0.43
C LEU A 46 -1.88 1.94 0.60
N GLU A 47 -2.52 2.40 1.68
CA GLU A 47 -2.59 3.83 2.04
C GLU A 47 -1.21 4.40 2.36
N ALA A 48 -0.33 3.65 3.05
CA ALA A 48 1.04 4.07 3.29
C ALA A 48 1.83 4.25 1.97
N ILE A 49 1.66 3.33 1.02
CA ILE A 49 2.30 3.41 -0.30
C ILE A 49 1.77 4.60 -1.11
N ARG A 50 0.46 4.84 -1.10
CA ARG A 50 -0.16 5.99 -1.80
C ARG A 50 0.38 7.34 -1.33
N LYS A 51 0.88 7.42 -0.09
CA LYS A 51 1.43 8.65 0.51
C LYS A 51 2.91 8.87 0.19
N ILE A 52 3.58 7.93 -0.48
CA ILE A 52 4.96 8.11 -0.95
C ILE A 52 5.00 9.31 -1.91
N LYS A 53 6.00 10.18 -1.72
CA LYS A 53 6.15 11.41 -2.50
C LYS A 53 6.33 11.14 -4.00
N ALA A 54 5.81 12.03 -4.84
CA ALA A 54 5.82 11.88 -6.30
C ALA A 54 7.22 11.69 -6.89
N GLU A 55 8.24 12.35 -6.31
CA GLU A 55 9.63 12.30 -6.79
C GLU A 55 10.19 10.88 -6.76
N PHE A 56 9.79 10.08 -5.76
CA PHE A 56 10.22 8.69 -5.65
C PHE A 56 9.69 7.86 -6.83
N TRP A 57 8.45 8.08 -7.24
CA TRP A 57 7.83 7.33 -8.34
C TRP A 57 8.45 7.63 -9.72
N ILE A 58 9.06 8.81 -9.88
CA ILE A 58 9.83 9.16 -11.08
C ILE A 58 11.07 8.27 -11.20
N GLU A 59 11.76 8.03 -10.08
CA GLU A 59 12.96 7.19 -10.02
C GLU A 59 12.64 5.68 -10.12
N PHE A 60 11.47 5.25 -9.61
CA PHE A 60 11.06 3.84 -9.53
C PHE A 60 9.80 3.55 -10.36
N SER A 61 9.78 3.95 -11.63
CA SER A 61 8.62 3.87 -12.51
C SER A 61 8.06 2.45 -12.70
N GLU A 62 8.90 1.41 -12.71
CA GLU A 62 8.46 0.01 -12.79
C GLU A 62 7.57 -0.37 -11.58
N HIS A 63 7.91 0.10 -10.38
CA HIS A 63 7.11 -0.19 -9.19
C HIS A 63 5.79 0.58 -9.20
N ALA A 64 5.77 1.77 -9.80
CA ALA A 64 4.55 2.52 -10.02
C ALA A 64 3.59 1.74 -10.94
N GLU A 65 4.10 1.16 -12.03
CA GLU A 65 3.31 0.33 -12.95
C GLU A 65 2.73 -0.90 -12.24
N GLN A 66 3.53 -1.58 -11.41
CA GLN A 66 3.08 -2.74 -10.65
C GLN A 66 1.95 -2.40 -9.67
N ILE A 67 2.10 -1.32 -8.89
CA ILE A 67 1.07 -0.85 -7.96
C ILE A 67 -0.19 -0.41 -8.71
N ASN A 68 -0.05 0.36 -9.79
CA ASN A 68 -1.20 0.80 -10.60
C ASN A 68 -1.94 -0.41 -11.20
N GLY A 69 -1.21 -1.41 -11.69
CA GLY A 69 -1.79 -2.66 -12.16
C GLY A 69 -2.53 -3.43 -11.06
N LEU A 70 -2.00 -3.46 -9.84
CA LEU A 70 -2.68 -4.07 -8.69
C LEU A 70 -3.97 -3.32 -8.32
N ILE A 71 -3.93 -1.99 -8.26
CA ILE A 71 -5.10 -1.15 -7.98
C ILE A 71 -6.15 -1.36 -9.06
N ALA A 72 -5.77 -1.30 -10.34
CA ALA A 72 -6.69 -1.46 -11.45
C ALA A 72 -7.40 -2.83 -11.43
N ARG A 73 -6.66 -3.92 -11.17
CA ARG A 73 -7.25 -5.27 -11.07
C ARG A 73 -8.21 -5.43 -9.89
N ASN A 74 -8.00 -4.67 -8.83
CA ASN A 74 -8.83 -4.71 -7.62
C ASN A 74 -9.83 -3.55 -7.54
N ALA A 75 -9.98 -2.74 -8.60
CA ALA A 75 -10.69 -1.47 -8.57
C ALA A 75 -12.16 -1.61 -8.12
N GLN A 76 -12.86 -2.67 -8.56
CA GLN A 76 -14.24 -2.91 -8.15
C GLN A 76 -14.37 -3.17 -6.65
N MET A 77 -13.49 -4.01 -6.09
CA MET A 77 -13.47 -4.32 -4.66
C MET A 77 -13.08 -3.10 -3.83
N LEU A 78 -12.05 -2.37 -4.25
CA LEU A 78 -11.62 -1.13 -3.60
C LEU A 78 -12.77 -0.11 -3.62
N ALA A 79 -13.41 0.11 -4.77
CA ALA A 79 -14.55 1.01 -4.89
C ALA A 79 -15.71 0.59 -3.98
N ALA A 80 -16.09 -0.69 -3.95
CA ALA A 80 -17.14 -1.18 -3.06
C ALA A 80 -16.82 -0.88 -1.58
N LYS A 81 -15.56 -1.03 -1.18
CA LYS A 81 -15.13 -0.77 0.20
C LYS A 81 -15.14 0.71 0.56
N PHE A 82 -14.69 1.58 -0.35
CA PHE A 82 -14.68 3.04 -0.12
C PHE A 82 -16.06 3.68 -0.28
N LEU A 83 -16.96 3.12 -1.10
CA LEU A 83 -18.35 3.57 -1.20
C LEU A 83 -19.19 3.17 0.01
N ASN A 84 -18.89 2.02 0.63
CA ASN A 84 -19.56 1.55 1.84
C ASN A 84 -19.03 2.23 3.12
N ASN A 85 -17.84 2.85 3.07
CA ASN A 85 -17.26 3.66 4.14
C ASN A 85 -17.51 5.15 3.91
N LYS A 86 -18.77 5.57 3.69
CA LYS A 86 -19.11 6.98 3.89
C LYS A 86 -18.71 7.35 5.33
N PRO A 87 -17.91 8.41 5.55
CA PRO A 87 -17.66 8.86 6.91
C PRO A 87 -19.02 9.16 7.56
N LEU A 88 -19.23 8.62 8.76
CA LEU A 88 -20.22 9.18 9.67
C LEU A 88 -19.76 10.63 9.89
N ASP A 89 -20.56 11.58 9.40
CA ASP A 89 -20.42 12.98 9.77
C ASP A 89 -20.45 13.04 11.31
N TYR A 90 -19.30 13.36 11.90
CA TYR A 90 -19.15 13.71 13.31
C TYR A 90 -18.73 15.17 13.39
#